data_AF-A0A8H7I9J3-F1
#
_entry.id   AF-A0A8H7I9J3-F1
#
_cell.length_a   1.000
_cell.length_b   1.000
_cell.length_c   1.000
_cell.angle_alpha   90.00
_cell.angle_beta   90.00
_cell.angle_gamma   90.00
#
_symmetry.space_group_name_H-M   'P 1'
#
loop_
_entity.id
_entity.type
_entity.pdbx_description
1 polymer ?
#
loop_
_entity_poly.entity_id
_entity_poly.type
_entity_poly.pdbx_seq_one_letter_code
_entity_poly.pdbx_strand_id
1 'polypeptide(L)'
;MTIQTIALAGANSFIGKEFAKEFIAQGHKLRILARAESIESALLQELKSKGASLHVVSYDKEPSLVDALRGADVLVSAVGLLAVIAAQLPLIKAAKVAGVKLFFPSGYGSPFEGSTIPSSMIQSEKKVIKAAQDAGLPYTALHNGGFPEYCLSP
;
A
#
# COMPACT_ATOMS: atom_id res chain seq x y z
N MET A 1 12.26 8.86 15.80
CA MET A 1 11.16 9.43 15.00
C MET A 1 9.89 8.69 15.35
N THR A 2 8.84 9.37 15.77
CA THR A 2 7.54 8.73 16.04
C THR A 2 6.73 8.77 14.75
N ILE A 3 6.37 7.61 14.19
CA ILE A 3 5.50 7.52 13.02
C ILE A 3 4.10 7.96 13.44
N GLN A 4 3.57 9.01 12.83
CA GLN A 4 2.24 9.52 13.17
C GLN A 4 1.24 9.37 12.03
N THR A 5 1.66 9.60 10.79
CA THR A 5 0.75 9.61 9.64
C THR A 5 1.07 8.48 8.67
N ILE A 6 0.09 7.62 8.41
CA ILE A 6 0.22 6.48 7.51
C ILE A 6 -0.71 6.69 6.32
N ALA A 7 -0.14 6.66 5.11
CA ALA A 7 -0.86 6.58 3.87
C ALA A 7 -1.06 5.12 3.48
N LEU A 8 -2.29 4.72 3.17
CA LEU A 8 -2.65 3.35 2.80
C LEU A 8 -3.33 3.33 1.42
N ALA A 9 -2.69 2.70 0.44
CA ALA A 9 -3.29 2.37 -0.84
C ALA A 9 -3.89 0.97 -0.79
N GLY A 10 -5.10 0.79 -1.35
CA GLY A 10 -5.73 -0.53 -1.42
C GLY A 10 -6.49 -0.94 -0.14
N ALA A 11 -7.01 0.01 0.64
CA ALA A 11 -7.77 -0.28 1.86
C ALA A 11 -9.03 -1.17 1.65
N ASN A 12 -9.57 -1.23 0.44
CA ASN A 12 -10.68 -2.13 0.08
C ASN A 12 -10.24 -3.59 -0.18
N SER A 13 -8.94 -3.91 -0.13
CA SER A 13 -8.46 -5.27 -0.35
C SER A 13 -8.65 -6.16 0.88
N PHE A 14 -8.48 -7.48 0.69
CA PHE A 14 -8.62 -8.47 1.76
C PHE A 14 -7.73 -8.16 2.97
N ILE A 15 -6.48 -7.76 2.73
CA ILE A 15 -5.52 -7.39 3.79
C ILE A 15 -5.58 -5.90 4.15
N GLY A 16 -5.86 -5.03 3.17
CA GLY A 16 -5.85 -3.58 3.36
C GLY A 16 -6.91 -3.12 4.37
N LYS A 17 -8.06 -3.79 4.41
CA LYS A 17 -9.12 -3.50 5.39
C LYS A 17 -8.67 -3.79 6.82
N GLU A 18 -7.87 -4.82 7.03
CA GLU A 18 -7.38 -5.20 8.36
C GLU A 18 -6.25 -4.28 8.81
N PHE A 19 -5.33 -3.91 7.91
CA PHE A 19 -4.35 -2.86 8.19
C PHE A 19 -5.01 -1.52 8.55
N ALA A 20 -6.05 -1.11 7.82
CA ALA A 20 -6.75 0.14 8.10
C ALA A 20 -7.35 0.16 9.52
N LYS A 21 -8.03 -0.92 9.91
CA LYS A 21 -8.60 -1.04 11.27
C LYS A 21 -7.52 -0.97 12.34
N GLU A 22 -6.41 -1.70 12.15
CA GLU A 22 -5.34 -1.75 13.14
C GLU A 22 -4.63 -0.40 13.26
N PHE A 23 -4.34 0.28 12.14
CA PHE A 23 -3.73 1.61 12.19
C PHE A 23 -4.60 2.63 12.94
N ILE A 24 -5.92 2.57 12.77
CA ILE A 24 -6.86 3.40 13.54
C ILE A 24 -6.85 3.01 15.02
N ALA A 25 -6.88 1.72 15.34
CA ALA A 25 -6.89 1.23 16.73
C ALA A 25 -5.62 1.64 17.51
N GLN A 26 -4.47 1.66 16.83
CA GLN A 26 -3.20 2.13 17.39
C GLN A 26 -3.07 3.67 17.46
N GLY A 27 -4.10 4.41 17.03
CA GLY A 27 -4.14 5.87 17.10
C GLY A 27 -3.31 6.58 16.02
N HIS A 28 -2.91 5.89 14.94
CA HIS A 28 -2.24 6.54 13.81
C HIS A 28 -3.23 7.40 13.00
N LYS A 29 -2.73 8.51 12.45
CA LYS A 29 -3.47 9.32 11.48
C LYS A 29 -3.49 8.59 10.14
N LEU A 30 -4.58 7.88 9.87
CA LEU A 30 -4.73 7.10 8.65
C LEU A 30 -5.25 7.96 7.48
N ARG A 31 -4.52 7.92 6.36
CA ARG A 31 -4.93 8.48 5.06
C ARG A 31 -5.14 7.33 4.09
N ILE A 32 -6.37 7.15 3.61
CA ILE A 32 -6.70 6.12 2.64
C ILE A 32 -6.67 6.74 1.25
N LEU A 33 -5.87 6.15 0.37
CA LEU A 33 -5.79 6.51 -1.04
C LEU A 33 -6.74 5.62 -1.82
N ALA A 34 -7.77 6.22 -2.41
CA ALA A 34 -8.80 5.51 -3.15
C ALA A 34 -9.09 6.19 -4.49
N ARG A 35 -9.47 5.39 -5.49
CA ARG A 35 -9.93 5.92 -6.78
C ARG A 35 -11.33 6.51 -6.62
N ALA A 36 -11.69 7.44 -7.49
CA ALA A 36 -12.99 8.12 -7.46
C ALA A 36 -14.16 7.11 -7.48
N GLU A 37 -14.05 6.04 -8.25
CA GLU A 37 -15.10 5.03 -8.41
C GLU A 37 -15.26 4.15 -7.17
N SER A 38 -14.26 4.12 -6.28
CA SER A 38 -14.25 3.29 -5.07
C SER A 38 -14.46 4.09 -3.79
N ILE A 39 -14.45 5.42 -3.84
CA ILE A 39 -14.43 6.30 -2.67
C ILE A 39 -15.70 6.17 -1.83
N GLU A 40 -16.84 5.91 -2.48
CA GLU A 40 -18.15 5.75 -1.85
C GLU A 40 -18.44 4.29 -1.43
N SER A 41 -17.45 3.39 -1.43
CA SER A 41 -17.69 2.03 -0.95
C SER A 41 -18.06 2.04 0.53
N ALA A 42 -18.99 1.15 0.92
CA ALA A 42 -19.47 1.04 2.30
C ALA A 42 -18.31 0.88 3.30
N LEU A 43 -17.30 0.08 2.96
CA LEU A 43 -16.11 -0.13 3.78
C LEU A 43 -15.28 1.16 3.97
N LEU A 44 -15.07 1.96 2.92
CA LEU A 44 -14.30 3.20 3.06
C LEU A 44 -15.06 4.25 3.88
N GLN A 45 -16.38 4.33 3.73
CA GLN A 45 -17.21 5.21 4.53
C GLN A 45 -17.26 4.78 6.01
N GLU A 46 -17.23 3.47 6.28
CA GLU A 46 -17.05 2.94 7.63
C GLU A 46 -15.68 3.30 8.22
N LEU A 47 -14.59 3.14 7.46
CA LEU A 47 -13.25 3.52 7.92
C LEU A 47 -13.15 5.03 8.17
N LYS A 48 -13.81 5.84 7.34
CA LYS A 48 -13.92 7.29 7.51
C LYS A 48 -14.64 7.65 8.81
N SER A 49 -15.77 7.01 9.11
CA SER A 49 -16.50 7.27 10.36
C SER A 49 -15.71 6.86 11.61
N LYS A 50 -14.74 5.94 11.46
CA LYS A 50 -13.79 5.54 12.50
C LYS A 50 -12.52 6.41 12.58
N GLY A 51 -12.43 7.49 11.80
CA GLY A 51 -11.35 8.48 11.90
C GLY A 51 -10.31 8.44 10.79
N ALA A 52 -10.46 7.59 9.77
CA ALA A 52 -9.63 7.69 8.57
C ALA A 52 -10.00 8.93 7.73
N SER A 53 -9.00 9.52 7.07
CA SER A 53 -9.24 10.52 6.02
C SER A 53 -9.19 9.83 4.65
N LEU A 54 -10.14 10.15 3.78
CA LEU A 54 -10.18 9.60 2.41
C LEU A 54 -9.59 10.62 1.44
N HIS A 55 -8.70 10.15 0.56
CA HIS A 55 -8.03 10.94 -0.46
C HIS A 55 -8.30 10.32 -1.82
N VAL A 56 -8.99 11.06 -2.68
CA VAL A 56 -9.25 10.63 -4.06
C VAL A 56 -7.97 10.78 -4.88
N VAL A 57 -7.53 9.69 -5.51
CA VAL A 57 -6.30 9.67 -6.32
C VAL A 57 -6.56 9.04 -7.69
N SER A 58 -5.72 9.43 -8.66
CA SER A 58 -5.60 8.77 -9.96
C SER A 58 -4.15 8.35 -10.17
N TYR A 59 -3.93 7.06 -10.38
CA TYR A 59 -2.58 6.51 -10.56
C TYR A 59 -1.89 7.00 -11.84
N ASP A 60 -2.67 7.51 -12.80
CA ASP A 60 -2.17 8.12 -14.03
C ASP A 60 -1.83 9.61 -13.87
N LYS A 61 -2.21 10.23 -12.73
CA LYS A 61 -2.01 11.65 -12.45
C LYS A 61 -1.14 11.84 -11.23
N GLU A 62 0.17 11.93 -11.47
CA GLU A 62 1.19 12.12 -10.43
C GLU A 62 0.88 13.23 -9.41
N PRO A 63 0.40 14.44 -9.79
CA PRO A 63 0.06 15.48 -8.82
C PRO A 63 -0.95 15.03 -7.76
N SER A 64 -1.96 14.24 -8.17
CA SER A 64 -2.97 13.73 -7.23
C SER A 64 -2.38 12.79 -6.18
N LEU A 65 -1.39 11.98 -6.56
CA LEU A 65 -0.70 11.09 -5.64
C LEU A 65 0.22 11.88 -4.70
N VAL A 66 0.96 12.86 -5.23
CA VAL A 66 1.88 13.70 -4.43
C VAL A 66 1.10 14.47 -3.36
N ASP A 67 -0.03 15.08 -3.73
CA ASP A 67 -0.85 15.85 -2.79
C ASP A 67 -1.43 14.96 -1.68
N ALA A 68 -1.91 13.75 -2.02
CA ALA A 68 -2.41 12.80 -1.02
C ALA A 68 -1.32 12.32 -0.05
N LEU A 69 -0.09 12.18 -0.54
CA LEU A 69 1.07 11.70 0.22
C LEU A 69 1.79 12.80 1.02
N ARG A 70 1.56 14.09 0.71
CA ARG A 70 2.29 15.20 1.35
C ARG A 70 2.05 15.23 2.86
N GLY A 71 3.12 15.03 3.64
CA GLY A 71 3.06 14.96 5.10
C GLY A 71 2.68 13.60 5.68
N ALA A 72 2.63 12.54 4.85
CA ALA A 72 2.63 11.16 5.35
C ALA A 72 4.06 10.75 5.73
N ASP A 73 4.22 10.05 6.86
CA ASP A 73 5.51 9.50 7.27
C ASP A 73 5.79 8.19 6.54
N VAL A 74 4.77 7.34 6.43
CA VAL A 74 4.86 5.99 5.87
C VAL A 74 3.81 5.82 4.79
N LEU A 75 4.19 5.19 3.68
CA LEU A 75 3.27 4.68 2.67
C LEU A 75 3.20 3.15 2.78
N VAL A 76 2.00 2.62 2.94
CA VAL A 76 1.70 1.18 2.90
C VAL A 76 0.86 0.90 1.65
N SER A 77 1.30 -0.04 0.83
CA SER A 77 0.58 -0.50 -0.35
C SER A 77 0.01 -1.87 -0.09
N ALA A 78 -1.32 -1.97 -0.08
CA ALA A 78 -2.09 -3.21 0.00
C ALA A 78 -2.93 -3.43 -1.28
N VAL A 79 -2.42 -2.95 -2.42
CA VAL A 79 -3.09 -3.09 -3.72
C VAL A 79 -3.10 -4.55 -4.18
N GLY A 80 -4.18 -4.95 -4.86
CA GLY A 80 -4.34 -6.32 -5.33
C GLY A 80 -3.38 -6.69 -6.46
N LEU A 81 -3.21 -8.00 -6.67
CA LEU A 81 -2.24 -8.61 -7.59
C LEU A 81 -2.24 -8.02 -9.00
N LEU A 82 -3.42 -7.77 -9.56
CA LEU A 82 -3.58 -7.24 -10.92
C LEU A 82 -3.08 -5.79 -11.08
N ALA A 83 -2.94 -5.05 -9.97
CA ALA A 83 -2.55 -3.65 -9.95
C ALA A 83 -1.16 -3.43 -9.33
N VAL A 84 -0.42 -4.49 -8.99
CA VAL A 84 0.88 -4.41 -8.28
C VAL A 84 1.86 -3.48 -8.98
N ILE A 85 2.00 -3.57 -10.31
CA ILE A 85 2.91 -2.68 -11.05
C ILE A 85 2.25 -1.33 -11.34
N ALA A 86 1.04 -1.35 -11.91
CA ALA A 86 0.36 -0.15 -12.39
C ALA A 86 0.08 0.88 -11.29
N ALA A 87 -0.15 0.43 -10.04
CA ALA A 87 -0.37 1.33 -8.92
C ALA A 87 0.93 1.70 -8.18
N GLN A 88 1.85 0.76 -7.99
CA GLN A 88 2.98 1.00 -7.09
C GLN A 88 4.11 1.81 -7.72
N LEU A 89 4.35 1.70 -9.03
CA LEU A 89 5.38 2.52 -9.66
C LEU A 89 5.07 4.03 -9.59
N PRO A 90 3.84 4.49 -9.90
CA PRO A 90 3.46 5.89 -9.68
C PRO A 90 3.52 6.30 -8.21
N LEU A 91 3.11 5.41 -7.29
CA LEU A 91 3.16 5.67 -5.85
C LEU A 91 4.60 5.88 -5.35
N ILE A 92 5.56 5.08 -5.81
CA ILE A 92 6.97 5.23 -5.43
C ILE A 92 7.48 6.61 -5.84
N LYS A 93 7.23 7.01 -7.10
CA LYS A 93 7.62 8.32 -7.61
C LYS A 93 7.00 9.45 -6.78
N ALA A 94 5.69 9.38 -6.55
CA ALA A 94 4.97 10.39 -5.79
C ALA A 94 5.40 10.44 -4.31
N ALA A 95 5.64 9.29 -3.69
CA ALA A 95 6.11 9.18 -2.30
C ALA A 95 7.48 9.83 -2.13
N LYS A 96 8.39 9.64 -3.08
CA LYS A 96 9.70 10.30 -3.08
C LYS A 96 9.57 11.82 -3.14
N VAL A 97 8.72 12.33 -4.04
CA VAL A 97 8.47 13.78 -4.19
C VAL A 97 7.78 14.35 -2.93
N ALA A 98 6.85 13.60 -2.33
CA ALA A 98 6.11 14.01 -1.14
C ALA A 98 6.93 13.94 0.16
N GLY A 99 8.15 13.39 0.12
CA GLY A 99 9.02 13.26 1.29
C GLY A 99 8.65 12.14 2.25
N VAL A 100 7.98 11.08 1.76
CA VAL A 100 7.68 9.88 2.56
C VAL A 100 8.97 9.23 3.04
N LYS A 101 9.00 8.80 4.30
CA LYS A 101 10.22 8.31 4.98
C LYS A 101 10.39 6.80 4.84
N LEU A 102 9.31 6.05 4.68
CA LEU A 102 9.33 4.59 4.55
C LEU A 102 8.18 4.08 3.68
N PHE A 103 8.47 3.13 2.81
CA PHE A 103 7.49 2.47 1.93
C PHE A 103 7.37 0.97 2.23
N PHE A 104 6.15 0.49 2.41
CA PHE A 104 5.83 -0.94 2.48
C PHE A 104 5.15 -1.36 1.17
N PRO A 105 5.84 -2.12 0.29
CA PRO A 105 5.25 -2.60 -0.95
C PRO A 105 4.22 -3.70 -0.69
N SER A 106 3.26 -3.81 -1.62
CA SER A 106 2.32 -4.93 -1.71
C SER A 106 3.07 -6.14 -2.23
N GLY A 107 3.24 -7.12 -1.34
CA GLY A 107 3.96 -8.37 -1.57
C GLY A 107 3.56 -9.51 -0.63
N TYR A 108 3.08 -9.16 0.57
CA TYR A 108 2.54 -9.99 1.65
C TYR A 108 2.28 -11.47 1.31
N GLY A 109 3.35 -12.26 1.38
CA GLY A 109 3.33 -13.66 0.98
C GLY A 109 4.64 -14.35 1.31
N SER A 110 4.98 -15.38 0.53
CA SER A 110 6.23 -16.11 0.69
C SER A 110 7.45 -15.28 0.27
N PRO A 111 8.58 -15.41 0.97
CA PRO A 111 9.81 -14.72 0.58
C PRO A 111 10.32 -15.17 -0.80
N PHE A 112 11.00 -14.25 -1.47
CA PHE A 112 11.43 -14.39 -2.87
C PHE A 112 12.92 -14.67 -3.04
N GLU A 113 13.71 -14.51 -1.97
CA GLU A 113 15.15 -14.75 -2.00
C GLU A 113 15.43 -16.23 -2.27
N GLY A 114 16.25 -16.48 -3.30
CA GLY A 114 16.60 -17.84 -3.73
C GLY A 114 15.50 -18.61 -4.49
N SER A 115 14.30 -18.04 -4.68
CA SER A 115 13.23 -18.73 -5.42
C SER A 115 13.54 -18.78 -6.92
N THR A 116 13.62 -20.00 -7.47
CA THR A 116 13.72 -20.30 -8.90
C THR A 116 12.34 -20.52 -9.55
N ILE A 117 11.26 -20.42 -8.77
CA ILE A 117 9.91 -20.65 -9.24
C ILE A 117 9.50 -19.52 -10.19
N PRO A 118 9.18 -19.79 -11.46
CA PRO A 118 8.71 -18.79 -12.38
C PRO A 118 7.30 -18.33 -11.97
N SER A 119 7.24 -17.21 -11.25
CA SER A 119 5.98 -16.61 -10.83
C SER A 119 5.94 -15.13 -11.20
N SER A 120 4.91 -14.74 -11.93
CA SER A 120 4.66 -13.35 -12.34
C SER A 120 4.47 -12.43 -11.13
N MET A 121 4.00 -12.97 -10.00
CA MET A 121 3.87 -12.26 -8.73
C MET A 121 5.25 -11.89 -8.18
N ILE A 122 6.16 -12.87 -8.11
CA ILE A 122 7.55 -12.68 -7.65
C ILE A 122 8.26 -11.64 -8.51
N GLN A 123 8.10 -11.74 -9.84
CA GLN A 123 8.71 -10.78 -10.76
C GLN A 123 8.16 -9.37 -10.59
N SER A 124 6.85 -9.25 -10.33
CA SER A 124 6.22 -7.95 -10.12
C SER A 124 6.73 -7.29 -8.84
N GLU A 125 6.82 -8.03 -7.74
CA GLU A 125 7.38 -7.50 -6.51
C GLU A 125 8.86 -7.12 -6.64
N LYS A 126 9.69 -7.97 -7.27
CA LYS A 126 11.10 -7.63 -7.54
C LYS A 126 11.24 -6.32 -8.31
N LYS A 127 10.36 -6.06 -9.29
CA LYS A 127 10.33 -4.79 -10.04
C LYS A 127 9.94 -3.60 -9.15
N VAL A 128 8.96 -3.76 -8.26
CA VAL A 128 8.53 -2.72 -7.31
C VAL A 128 9.65 -2.39 -6.33
N ILE A 129 10.29 -3.40 -5.74
CA ILE A 129 11.42 -3.22 -4.83
C ILE A 129 12.58 -2.52 -5.54
N LYS A 130 12.94 -2.98 -6.74
CA LYS A 130 13.99 -2.32 -7.53
C LYS A 130 13.66 -0.86 -7.82
N ALA A 131 12.41 -0.54 -8.16
CA ALA A 131 12.00 0.84 -8.40
C ALA A 131 12.12 1.71 -7.13
N ALA A 132 11.78 1.18 -5.95
CA ALA A 132 11.97 1.91 -4.68
C ALA A 132 13.46 2.17 -4.38
N GLN A 133 14.32 1.16 -4.63
CA GLN A 133 15.77 1.28 -4.50
C GLN A 133 16.34 2.33 -5.47
N ASP A 134 15.98 2.24 -6.75
CA ASP A 134 16.45 3.16 -7.80
C ASP A 134 15.99 4.61 -7.53
N ALA A 135 14.81 4.80 -6.89
CA ALA A 135 14.31 6.10 -6.47
C ALA A 135 14.93 6.62 -5.15
N GLY A 136 15.76 5.81 -4.47
CA GLY A 136 16.29 6.13 -3.15
C GLY A 136 15.19 6.37 -2.11
N LEU A 137 14.09 5.60 -2.19
CA LEU A 137 12.99 5.60 -1.23
C LEU A 137 13.22 4.43 -0.26
N PRO A 138 13.44 4.69 1.05
CA PRO A 138 13.57 3.61 2.03
C PRO A 138 12.33 2.72 2.01
N TYR A 139 12.53 1.41 2.06
CA TYR A 139 11.43 0.44 2.02
C TYR A 139 11.61 -0.69 3.04
N THR A 140 10.52 -1.37 3.36
CA THR A 140 10.52 -2.61 4.13
C THR A 140 9.51 -3.57 3.51
N ALA A 141 10.00 -4.68 2.95
CA ALA A 141 9.16 -5.75 2.44
C ALA A 141 8.78 -6.69 3.58
N LEU A 142 7.49 -7.00 3.72
CA LEU A 142 6.97 -7.91 4.73
C LEU A 142 6.54 -9.22 4.06
N HIS A 143 7.18 -10.32 4.43
CA HIS A 143 6.84 -11.67 3.97
C HIS A 143 6.22 -12.46 5.12
N ASN A 144 4.88 -12.59 5.12
CA ASN A 144 4.11 -13.24 6.17
C ASN A 144 3.71 -14.69 5.86
N GLY A 145 4.18 -15.25 4.74
CA GLY A 145 3.83 -16.60 4.31
C GLY A 145 2.40 -16.71 3.78
N GLY A 146 1.84 -17.93 3.81
CA GLY A 146 0.50 -18.20 3.32
C GLY A 146 -0.58 -17.71 4.29
N PHE A 147 -1.62 -17.06 3.76
CA PHE A 147 -2.79 -16.71 4.55
C PHE A 147 -3.65 -17.96 4.82
N PRO A 148 -3.95 -18.29 6.09
CA PRO A 148 -4.75 -19.47 6.44
C PRO A 148 -6.09 -19.53 5.70
N GLU A 149 -6.74 -18.40 5.43
CA GLU A 149 -8.03 -18.32 4.74
C GLU A 149 -7.96 -18.80 3.29
N TYR A 150 -6.78 -18.78 2.66
CA TYR A 150 -6.58 -19.33 1.31
C TYR A 150 -5.95 -20.72 1.32
N CYS A 151 -5.21 -21.08 2.37
CA CYS A 151 -4.46 -22.33 2.44
C CYS A 151 -5.21 -23.47 3.16
N LEU A 152 -6.10 -23.13 4.10
CA LEU A 152 -6.81 -24.09 4.93
C LEU A 152 -8.31 -24.17 4.60
N SER A 153 -8.78 -23.33 3.67
CA SER A 153 -10.13 -23.43 3.13
C SER A 153 -10.17 -24.54 2.07
N PRO A 154 -11.03 -25.58 2.24
CA PRO A 154 -11.15 -26.68 1.28
C PRO A 154 -11.71 -26.22 -0.08
#